data_AF-A0A0P9D2J2-F1
#
_entry.id   AF-A0A0P9D2J2-F1
#
_cell.length_a   1.000
_cell.length_b   1.000
_cell.length_c   1.000
_cell.angle_alpha   90.00
_cell.angle_beta   90.00
_cell.angle_gamma   90.00
#
_symmetry.space_group_name_H-M   'P 1'
#
loop_
_entity.id
_entity.type
_entity.pdbx_description
1 polymer ?
#
loop_
_entity_poly.entity_id
_entity_poly.type
_entity_poly.pdbx_seq_one_letter_code
_entity_poly.pdbx_strand_id
1 'polypeptide(L)'
;MIFVLPSIVEGMSSPPLEAMACGCAVVVTDNGGVNEYIKDGLNGIIFPVRDSDCLYQKVILLINNKALREQMIQNGLETAKEFSYDNMNKNFIRLIEEVQRRKS
;
A
#
# COMPACT_ATOMS: atom_id res chain seq x y z
N MET A 1 3.20 -14.07 -4.41
CA MET A 1 4.41 -13.80 -3.59
C MET A 1 4.00 -12.92 -2.40
N ILE A 2 4.75 -12.93 -1.29
CA ILE A 2 4.51 -12.04 -0.14
C ILE A 2 5.74 -11.14 0.02
N PHE A 3 5.52 -9.83 0.09
CA PHE A 3 6.55 -8.83 0.38
C PHE A 3 6.38 -8.34 1.82
N VAL A 4 7.49 -8.15 2.52
CA VAL A 4 7.49 -7.74 3.93
C VAL A 4 8.35 -6.51 4.10
N LEU A 5 7.80 -5.45 4.72
CA LEU A 5 8.52 -4.23 5.07
C LEU A 5 8.42 -3.95 6.57
N PRO A 6 9.41 -4.35 7.37
CA PRO A 6 9.42 -4.14 8.82
C PRO A 6 10.06 -2.78 9.22
N SER A 7 9.92 -1.74 8.39
CA SER A 7 10.45 -0.40 8.69
C SER A 7 9.80 0.22 9.93
N ILE A 8 10.56 1.03 10.68
CA ILE A 8 10.09 1.68 11.93
C ILE A 8 9.43 3.03 11.64
N VAL A 9 10.02 3.82 10.72
CA VAL A 9 9.53 5.14 10.34
C VAL A 9 9.68 5.27 8.83
N GLU A 10 8.62 5.70 8.16
CA GLU A 10 8.62 6.02 6.73
C GLU A 10 7.80 7.31 6.51
N GLY A 11 8.15 8.05 5.46
CA GLY A 11 7.20 8.98 4.84
C GLY A 11 6.21 8.18 3.98
N MET A 12 5.90 8.64 2.77
CA MET A 12 5.19 7.80 1.82
C MET A 12 6.13 6.73 1.26
N SER A 13 6.10 5.52 1.83
CA SER A 13 6.97 4.43 1.39
C SER A 13 6.53 3.92 0.02
N SER A 14 7.39 4.02 -1.01
CA SER A 14 7.11 3.50 -2.36
C SER A 14 7.30 1.97 -2.53
N PRO A 15 8.21 1.27 -1.82
CA PRO A 15 8.43 -0.16 -2.02
C PRO A 15 7.17 -1.05 -1.88
N PRO A 16 6.23 -0.82 -0.94
CA PRO A 16 5.01 -1.61 -0.90
C PRO A 16 4.11 -1.38 -2.12
N LEU A 17 4.05 -0.16 -2.68
CA LEU A 17 3.31 0.12 -3.91
C LEU A 17 3.94 -0.59 -5.12
N GLU A 18 5.27 -0.63 -5.21
CA GLU A 18 5.99 -1.39 -6.23
C GLU A 18 5.71 -2.89 -6.11
N ALA A 19 5.76 -3.42 -4.88
CA ALA A 19 5.43 -4.82 -4.61
C ALA A 19 3.97 -5.15 -5.00
N MET A 20 3.02 -4.27 -4.67
CA MET A 20 1.64 -4.37 -5.11
C MET A 20 1.53 -4.38 -6.64
N ALA A 21 2.22 -3.49 -7.34
CA ALA A 21 2.26 -3.44 -8.81
C ALA A 21 2.83 -4.73 -9.43
N CYS A 22 3.76 -5.39 -8.74
CA CYS A 22 4.32 -6.68 -9.13
C CYS A 22 3.44 -7.89 -8.75
N GLY A 23 2.24 -7.68 -8.22
CA GLY A 23 1.33 -8.77 -7.84
C GLY A 23 1.71 -9.48 -6.54
N CYS A 24 2.28 -8.74 -5.57
CA CYS A 24 2.59 -9.25 -4.24
C CYS A 24 1.51 -8.85 -3.24
N ALA A 25 1.19 -9.75 -2.30
CA ALA A 25 0.56 -9.36 -1.06
C ALA A 25 1.62 -8.70 -0.17
N VAL A 26 1.27 -7.63 0.53
CA VAL A 26 2.21 -6.87 1.36
C VAL A 26 1.88 -7.00 2.85
N VAL A 27 2.91 -7.14 3.66
CA VAL A 27 2.85 -7.08 5.13
C VAL A 27 3.80 -6.01 5.59
N VAL A 28 3.30 -4.94 6.19
CA VAL A 28 4.08 -3.75 6.52
C VAL A 28 3.89 -3.36 7.98
N THR A 29 4.88 -2.73 8.58
CA THR A 29 4.71 -2.12 9.90
C THR A 29 3.79 -0.90 9.83
N ASP A 30 3.07 -0.60 10.91
CA ASP A 30 2.39 0.68 11.12
C ASP A 30 3.41 1.82 11.34
N ASN A 31 4.01 2.30 10.26
CA ASN A 31 5.08 3.30 10.27
C ASN A 31 4.57 4.73 9.94
N GLY A 32 3.25 4.93 9.96
CA GLY A 32 2.61 6.19 9.60
C GLY A 32 2.28 6.29 8.12
N GLY A 33 3.26 6.49 7.24
CA GLY A 33 2.97 6.86 5.85
C GLY A 33 2.47 5.73 4.95
N VAL A 34 2.63 4.46 5.32
CA VAL A 34 1.93 3.35 4.61
C VAL A 34 0.40 3.44 4.74
N ASN A 35 -0.12 4.11 5.77
CA ASN A 35 -1.56 4.24 6.01
C ASN A 35 -2.25 5.17 4.99
N GLU A 36 -1.49 5.91 4.18
CA GLU A 36 -2.03 6.76 3.12
C GLU A 36 -2.68 5.94 1.98
N TYR A 37 -2.22 4.71 1.76
CA TYR A 37 -2.68 3.87 0.65
C TYR A 37 -2.96 2.42 1.05
N ILE A 38 -2.42 1.93 2.17
CA ILE A 38 -2.74 0.59 2.69
C ILE A 38 -3.92 0.67 3.64
N LYS A 39 -4.95 -0.11 3.34
CA LYS A 39 -6.12 -0.37 4.17
C LYS A 39 -5.97 -1.78 4.74
N ASP A 40 -5.69 -1.87 6.04
CA ASP A 40 -5.44 -3.14 6.73
C ASP A 40 -6.56 -4.15 6.48
N GLY A 41 -6.17 -5.39 6.13
CA GLY A 41 -7.09 -6.48 5.81
C GLY A 41 -7.72 -6.42 4.42
N LEU A 42 -7.62 -5.29 3.70
CA LEU A 42 -8.19 -5.12 2.36
C LEU A 42 -7.16 -5.32 1.25
N ASN A 43 -6.15 -4.44 1.19
CA ASN A 43 -5.13 -4.43 0.13
C ASN A 43 -3.72 -4.73 0.65
N GLY A 44 -3.59 -4.98 1.95
CA GLY A 44 -2.36 -5.36 2.63
C GLY A 44 -2.62 -5.68 4.10
N ILE A 45 -1.58 -6.06 4.83
CA ILE A 45 -1.63 -6.22 6.29
C ILE A 45 -0.70 -5.21 6.96
N ILE A 46 -1.21 -4.56 8.00
CA ILE A 46 -0.45 -3.69 8.87
C ILE A 46 -0.21 -4.39 10.22
N PHE A 47 1.01 -4.32 10.75
CA PHE A 47 1.36 -4.86 12.07
C PHE A 47 2.12 -3.84 12.94
N PRO A 48 2.11 -3.97 14.28
CA PRO A 48 2.76 -2.99 15.15
C PRO A 48 4.28 -2.93 15.00
N VAL A 49 4.84 -1.73 15.20
CA VAL A 49 6.29 -1.50 15.22
C VAL A 49 6.96 -2.37 16.29
N ARG A 50 8.04 -3.06 15.90
CA ARG A 50 8.86 -3.95 16.75
C ARG A 50 8.12 -5.16 17.33
N ASP A 51 7.00 -5.57 16.72
CA ASP A 51 6.28 -6.78 17.10
C ASP A 51 6.57 -7.95 16.13
N SER A 52 7.66 -8.69 16.39
CA SER A 52 8.09 -9.81 15.55
C SER A 52 7.11 -10.99 15.59
N ASP A 53 6.42 -11.18 16.72
CA ASP A 53 5.46 -12.27 16.88
C ASP A 53 4.20 -12.01 16.06
N CYS A 54 3.70 -10.76 16.06
CA CYS A 54 2.62 -10.35 15.18
C CYS A 54 3.04 -10.49 13.71
N LEU A 55 4.22 -10.01 13.32
CA LEU A 55 4.73 -10.19 11.95
C LEU A 55 4.72 -11.66 11.52
N TYR A 56 5.26 -12.56 12.36
CA TYR A 56 5.26 -13.99 12.11
C TYR A 56 3.84 -14.52 11.87
N GLN A 57 2.89 -14.19 12.76
CA GLN A 57 1.49 -14.61 12.64
C GLN A 57 0.84 -14.11 11.35
N LYS A 58 1.08 -12.86 10.96
CA LYS A 58 0.52 -12.26 9.73
C LYS A 58 1.07 -12.91 8.46
N VAL A 59 2.38 -13.22 8.44
CA VAL A 59 2.99 -13.92 7.29
C VAL A 59 2.46 -15.35 7.19
N ILE A 60 2.38 -16.07 8.32
CA ILE A 60 1.82 -17.45 8.35
C ILE A 60 0.35 -17.48 7.90
N LEU A 61 -0.45 -16.49 8.32
CA LEU A 61 -1.83 -16.34 7.85
C LEU A 61 -1.89 -16.28 6.32
N LEU A 62 -1.07 -15.44 5.68
CA LEU A 62 -1.06 -15.32 4.22
C LEU A 62 -0.45 -16.53 3.52
N ILE A 63 0.51 -17.22 4.13
CA ILE A 63 1.06 -18.48 3.59
C ILE A 63 -0.04 -19.53 3.51
N ASN A 64 -0.79 -19.71 4.60
CA ASN A 64 -1.80 -20.76 4.75
C ASN A 64 -3.15 -20.43 4.12
N ASN A 65 -3.48 -19.15 3.93
CA ASN A 65 -4.74 -18.71 3.32
C ASN A 65 -4.50 -18.14 1.91
N LYS A 66 -4.46 -19.04 0.92
CA LYS A 66 -4.25 -18.67 -0.49
C LYS A 66 -5.33 -17.71 -1.01
N ALA A 67 -6.60 -17.93 -0.66
CA ALA A 67 -7.71 -17.10 -1.13
C ALA A 67 -7.60 -15.66 -0.61
N LEU A 68 -7.30 -15.49 0.68
CA LEU A 68 -7.04 -14.17 1.26
C LEU A 68 -5.86 -13.48 0.58
N ARG A 69 -4.77 -14.21 0.35
CA ARG A 69 -3.58 -13.68 -0.33
C ARG A 69 -3.89 -13.22 -1.75
N GLU A 70 -4.67 -13.98 -2.51
CA GLU A 70 -5.08 -13.61 -3.88
C GLU A 70 -6.00 -12.40 -3.89
N GLN A 71 -6.94 -12.32 -2.95
CA GLN A 71 -7.80 -11.13 -2.77
C GLN A 71 -6.96 -9.88 -2.49
N MET A 72 -5.99 -9.97 -1.58
CA MET A 72 -5.10 -8.83 -1.27
C MET A 72 -4.22 -8.45 -2.46
N ILE A 73 -3.72 -9.41 -3.25
CA ILE A 73 -2.98 -9.14 -4.48
C ILE A 73 -3.85 -8.34 -5.46
N GLN A 74 -5.09 -8.76 -5.68
CA GLN A 74 -6.00 -8.08 -6.60
C GLN A 74 -6.28 -6.64 -6.16
N ASN A 75 -6.60 -6.44 -4.87
CA ASN A 75 -6.83 -5.12 -4.32
C ASN A 75 -5.55 -4.25 -4.31
N GLY A 76 -4.38 -4.86 -4.11
CA GLY A 76 -3.08 -4.20 -4.20
C GLY A 76 -2.78 -3.72 -5.63
N LEU A 77 -3.06 -4.54 -6.64
CA LEU A 77 -2.92 -4.13 -8.05
C LEU A 77 -3.80 -2.93 -8.41
N GLU A 78 -5.02 -2.87 -7.88
CA GLU A 78 -5.91 -1.72 -8.06
C GLU A 78 -5.37 -0.48 -7.36
N THR A 79 -4.91 -0.63 -6.11
CA THR A 79 -4.28 0.45 -5.34
C THR A 79 -3.05 0.99 -6.07
N ALA A 80 -2.15 0.14 -6.54
CA ALA A 80 -0.95 0.56 -7.27
C ALA A 80 -1.28 1.35 -8.55
N LYS A 81 -2.38 1.03 -9.24
CA LYS A 81 -2.85 1.79 -10.41
C LYS A 81 -3.33 3.18 -10.03
N GLU A 82 -4.05 3.32 -8.91
CA GLU A 82 -4.50 4.63 -8.40
C GLU A 82 -3.33 5.57 -8.12
N PHE A 83 -2.24 5.03 -7.55
CA PHE A 83 -1.03 5.76 -7.21
C PHE A 83 0.02 5.83 -8.34
N SER A 84 -0.35 5.47 -9.57
CA SER A 84 0.53 5.58 -10.73
C SER A 84 0.88 7.04 -11.06
N TYR A 85 2.07 7.27 -11.63
CA TYR A 85 2.50 8.60 -12.08
C TYR A 85 1.50 9.24 -13.03
N ASP A 86 0.90 8.47 -13.94
CA ASP A 86 -0.11 8.99 -14.88
C ASP A 86 -1.34 9.56 -14.15
N ASN A 87 -1.83 8.88 -13.12
CA ASN A 87 -2.97 9.36 -12.33
C ASN A 87 -2.58 10.54 -11.44
N MET A 88 -1.40 10.50 -10.83
CA MET A 88 -0.88 11.61 -10.03
C MET A 88 -0.73 12.89 -10.88
N ASN A 89 -0.16 12.77 -12.09
CA ASN A 89 0.00 13.88 -13.03
C ASN A 89 -1.35 14.47 -13.46
N LYS A 90 -2.34 13.62 -13.78
CA LYS A 90 -3.70 14.08 -14.12
C LYS A 90 -4.34 14.86 -12.97
N ASN A 91 -4.25 14.35 -11.76
CA ASN A 91 -4.82 15.00 -10.57
C ASN A 91 -4.13 16.34 -10.29
N PHE A 92 -2.81 16.39 -10.45
CA PHE A 92 -2.02 17.60 -10.24
C PHE A 92 -2.35 18.69 -11.26
N ILE A 93 -2.39 18.35 -12.56
CA ILE A 93 -2.78 19.29 -13.63
C ILE A 93 -4.19 19.84 -13.38
N ARG A 94 -5.14 18.97 -13.06
CA ARG A 94 -6.52 19.37 -12.74
C ARG A 94 -6.58 20.38 -11.60
N LEU A 95 -5.82 20.14 -10.53
CA LEU A 95 -5.77 21.05 -9.38
C LEU A 95 -5.24 22.43 -9.77
N ILE A 96 -4.18 22.49 -10.59
CA ILE A 96 -3.63 23.76 -11.09
C ILE A 96 -4.68 24.54 -11.90
N GLU A 97 -5.39 23.85 -12.81
CA GLU A 97 -6.44 24.47 -13.63
C GLU A 97 -7.63 24.99 -12.80
N GLU A 98 -7.99 24.30 -11.72
CA GLU A 98 -9.05 24.75 -10.81
C GLU A 98 -8.63 26.01 -10.04
N VAL A 99 -7.37 26.08 -9.59
CA VAL A 99 -6.83 27.27 -8.90
C VAL A 99 -6.74 28.47 -9.84
N GLN A 100 -6.36 28.26 -11.10
CA GLN A 100 -6.36 29.33 -12.11
C GLN A 100 -7.76 29.90 -12.34
N ARG A 101 -8.78 29.03 -12.47
CA ARG A 101 -10.17 29.45 -12.67
C ARG A 101 -10.78 30.24 -11.52
N ARG A 102 -10.32 30.03 -10.27
CA ARG A 102 -10.80 30.79 -9.10
C ARG A 102 -10.19 32.19 -8.94
N LYS A 103 -9.13 32.49 -9.70
CA LYS A 103 -8.44 33.80 -9.67
C LYS A 103 -8.87 34.74 -10.81
N SER A 104 -9.69 34.26 -11.75
CA SER A 104 -10.34 35.06 -12.80
C SER A 104 -11.78 35.38 -12.39
#